data_AF-A0A0R3PG69-F1
#
_entry.id   AF-A0A0R3PG69-F1
#
_cell.length_a   1.000
_cell.length_b   1.000
_cell.length_c   1.000
_cell.angle_alpha   90.00
_cell.angle_beta   90.00
_cell.angle_gamma   90.00
#
_symmetry.space_group_name_H-M   'P 1'
#
loop_
_entity.id
_entity.type
_entity.pdbx_description
1 polymer ?
#
loop_
_entity_poly.entity_id
_entity_poly.type
_entity_poly.pdbx_seq_one_letter_code
_entity_poly.pdbx_strand_id
1 'polypeptide(L)'
;MPPEIRTIGADDRARLLVECKRQRRAMRPERFIDAIFNNELRDIVNGALSPSRMPYWDASWDLRLPQPADSVLFSKNFFMNAIPRRRRRRRVGEKKMRET
;
A
#
# COMPACT_ATOMS: atom_id res chain seq x y z
N MET A 1 16.71 13.63 4.96
CA MET A 1 15.42 13.38 5.65
C MET A 1 14.49 12.67 4.66
N PRO A 2 13.73 11.63 5.05
CA PRO A 2 12.73 11.04 4.15
C PRO A 2 11.66 12.09 3.78
N PRO A 3 11.05 12.00 2.59
CA PRO A 3 10.02 12.94 2.17
C PRO A 3 8.72 12.76 2.98
N GLU A 4 7.91 13.81 3.05
CA GLU A 4 6.58 13.74 3.65
C GLU A 4 5.60 13.07 2.67
N ILE A 5 4.64 12.31 3.20
CA ILE A 5 3.76 11.44 2.41
C ILE A 5 2.87 12.18 1.39
N ARG A 6 2.57 13.46 1.61
CA ARG A 6 1.83 14.33 0.67
C ARG A 6 2.70 14.85 -0.47
N THR A 7 4.02 14.94 -0.27
CA THR A 7 4.92 15.56 -1.26
C THR A 7 5.43 14.58 -2.31
N ILE A 8 5.30 13.26 -2.07
CA ILE A 8 5.73 12.25 -3.04
C ILE A 8 4.77 12.14 -4.23
N GLY A 9 5.32 11.83 -5.41
CA GLY A 9 4.57 11.68 -6.65
C GLY A 9 3.69 10.42 -6.69
N ALA A 10 2.80 10.34 -7.69
CA ALA A 10 1.95 9.16 -7.89
C ALA A 10 2.75 7.88 -8.18
N ASP A 11 3.85 8.01 -8.92
CA ASP A 11 4.72 6.87 -9.26
C ASP A 11 5.47 6.33 -8.04
N ASP A 12 5.97 7.21 -7.17
CA ASP A 12 6.64 6.80 -5.92
C ASP A 12 5.65 6.12 -4.97
N ARG A 13 4.42 6.64 -4.87
CA ARG A 13 3.34 5.98 -4.13
C ARG A 13 3.06 4.58 -4.66
N ALA A 14 2.98 4.42 -5.98
CA ALA A 14 2.73 3.12 -6.61
C ALA A 14 3.87 2.13 -6.32
N ARG A 15 5.13 2.57 -6.43
CA ARG A 15 6.31 1.75 -6.10
C ARG A 15 6.31 1.31 -4.64
N LEU A 16 6.04 2.24 -3.71
CA LEU A 16 5.94 1.94 -2.28
C LEU A 16 4.87 0.88 -1.99
N LEU A 17 3.67 1.02 -2.58
CA LEU A 17 2.58 0.07 -2.39
C LEU A 17 2.89 -1.32 -2.96
N VAL A 18 3.55 -1.37 -4.12
CA VAL A 18 3.99 -2.63 -4.74
C VAL A 18 4.98 -3.33 -3.82
N GLU A 19 5.96 -2.60 -3.29
CA GLU A 19 6.98 -3.20 -2.43
C GLU A 19 6.42 -3.65 -1.08
N CYS A 20 5.60 -2.83 -0.42
CA CYS A 20 4.92 -3.24 0.83
C CYS A 20 4.06 -4.51 0.62
N LYS A 21 3.37 -4.62 -0.53
CA LYS A 21 2.61 -5.84 -0.88
C LYS A 21 3.51 -7.03 -1.15
N ARG A 22 4.66 -6.81 -1.79
CA ARG A 22 5.67 -7.85 -2.05
C ARG A 22 6.20 -8.41 -0.73
N GLN A 23 6.60 -7.54 0.19
CA GLN A 23 7.08 -7.92 1.52
C GLN A 23 6.01 -8.65 2.32
N ARG A 24 4.77 -8.15 2.33
CA ARG A 24 3.63 -8.84 2.97
C ARG A 24 3.36 -10.24 2.40
N ARG A 25 3.64 -10.49 1.12
CA ARG A 25 3.48 -11.83 0.51
C ARG A 25 4.67 -12.74 0.78
N ALA A 26 5.87 -12.19 0.87
CA ALA A 26 7.08 -12.93 1.20
C ALA A 26 7.11 -13.36 2.68
N MET A 27 6.56 -12.51 3.55
CA MET A 27 6.44 -12.77 4.98
C MET A 27 5.13 -13.47 5.33
N ARG A 28 5.11 -14.23 6.43
CA ARG A 28 3.85 -14.66 7.06
C ARG A 28 3.15 -13.44 7.69
N PRO A 29 1.81 -13.43 7.79
CA PRO A 29 1.08 -12.28 8.36
C PRO A 29 1.58 -11.82 9.73
N GLU A 30 1.85 -12.77 10.64
CA GLU A 30 2.39 -12.50 11.98
C GLU A 30 3.74 -11.78 11.91
N ARG A 31 4.69 -12.33 11.15
CA ARG A 31 6.02 -11.73 10.95
C ARG A 31 5.96 -10.35 10.30
N PHE A 32 5.00 -10.13 9.40
CA PHE A 32 4.81 -8.82 8.78
C PHE A 32 4.32 -7.79 9.80
N ILE A 33 3.42 -8.19 10.71
CA ILE A 33 2.95 -7.34 11.81
C ILE A 33 4.11 -7.04 12.77
N ASP A 34 4.88 -8.05 13.16
CA ASP A 34 6.06 -7.87 14.01
C ASP A 34 7.08 -6.93 13.37
N ALA A 35 7.33 -7.07 12.06
CA ALA A 35 8.23 -6.18 11.32
C ALA A 35 7.72 -4.73 11.25
N ILE A 36 6.40 -4.50 11.28
CA ILE A 36 5.83 -3.15 11.40
C ILE A 36 6.13 -2.58 12.79
N PHE A 37 5.81 -3.34 13.85
CA PHE A 37 5.97 -2.86 15.23
C PHE A 37 7.44 -2.62 15.61
N ASN A 38 8.35 -3.45 15.11
CA ASN A 38 9.79 -3.33 15.39
C ASN A 38 10.52 -2.37 14.44
N ASN A 39 9.80 -1.62 13.59
CA ASN A 39 10.36 -0.76 12.53
C ASN A 39 11.24 -1.46 11.47
N GLU A 40 11.40 -2.78 11.51
CA GLU A 40 12.19 -3.54 10.52
C GLU A 40 11.64 -3.40 9.09
N LEU A 41 10.32 -3.30 8.95
CA LEU A 41 9.68 -3.11 7.65
C LEU A 41 10.17 -1.83 6.96
N ARG A 42 10.41 -0.76 7.73
CA ARG A 42 10.92 0.50 7.20
C ARG A 42 12.28 0.29 6.54
N ASP A 43 13.17 -0.45 7.18
CA ASP A 43 14.53 -0.67 6.69
C ASP A 43 14.55 -1.58 5.47
N ILE A 44 13.75 -2.64 5.49
CA ILE A 44 13.56 -3.56 4.35
C ILE A 44 13.05 -2.80 3.12
N VAL A 45 12.02 -1.96 3.30
CA VAL A 45 11.42 -1.18 2.21
C VAL A 45 12.36 -0.08 1.74
N ASN A 46 13.10 0.59 2.64
CA ASN A 46 14.10 1.59 2.27
C ASN A 46 15.22 1.01 1.40
N GLY A 47 15.70 -0.20 1.74
CA GLY A 47 16.70 -0.89 0.92
C GLY A 47 16.19 -1.20 -0.48
N ALA A 48 14.91 -1.56 -0.61
CA ALA A 48 14.29 -1.90 -1.89
C ALA A 48 13.90 -0.70 -2.76
N LEU A 49 13.65 0.47 -2.16
CA LEU A 49 13.20 1.69 -2.87
C LEU A 49 14.32 2.66 -3.26
N SER A 50 15.58 2.36 -2.91
CA SER A 50 16.74 3.22 -3.19
C SER A 50 16.78 3.73 -4.65
N PRO A 51 16.99 5.04 -4.89
CA PRO A 51 17.40 6.07 -3.92
C PRO A 51 16.24 6.68 -3.10
N SER A 52 14.98 6.36 -3.40
CA SER A 52 13.81 6.85 -2.67
C SER A 52 13.69 6.14 -1.32
N ARG A 53 13.34 6.89 -0.27
CA ARG A 53 13.10 6.35 1.08
C ARG A 53 11.61 6.33 1.38
N MET A 54 11.20 5.42 2.26
CA MET A 54 9.86 5.37 2.81
C MET A 54 9.47 6.74 3.37
N PRO A 55 8.36 7.32 2.91
CA PRO A 55 7.93 8.63 3.37
C PRO A 55 7.51 8.56 4.84
N TYR A 56 7.58 9.69 5.53
CA TYR A 56 6.97 9.84 6.85
C TYR A 56 5.59 10.49 6.72
N TRP A 57 4.71 10.23 7.67
CA TRP A 57 3.40 10.86 7.78
C TRP A 57 3.38 11.78 9.00
N ASP A 58 3.11 13.06 8.77
CA ASP A 58 2.84 14.01 9.85
C ASP A 58 1.33 14.13 10.07
N ALA A 59 0.87 13.46 11.12
CA ALA A 59 -0.53 13.41 11.52
C ALA A 59 -1.09 14.78 11.95
N SER A 60 -0.23 15.72 12.36
CA SER A 60 -0.68 17.05 12.83
C SER A 60 -1.42 17.84 11.75
N TRP A 61 -1.12 17.57 10.48
CA TRP A 61 -1.81 18.15 9.34
C TRP A 61 -3.19 17.53 9.12
N ASP A 62 -3.36 16.23 9.34
CA ASP A 62 -4.66 15.58 9.16
C ASP A 62 -5.64 15.95 10.29
N LEU A 63 -5.11 16.30 11.47
CA LEU A 63 -5.91 16.87 12.57
C LEU A 63 -6.53 18.24 12.23
N ARG A 64 -6.03 18.92 11.20
CA ARG A 64 -6.56 20.22 10.74
C ARG A 64 -7.65 20.07 9.68
N LEU A 65 -7.89 18.86 9.18
CA LEU A 65 -8.89 18.62 8.15
C LEU A 65 -10.30 18.60 8.76
N PRO A 66 -11.31 19.11 8.05
CA PRO A 66 -12.70 19.04 8.51
C PRO A 66 -13.18 17.61 8.75
N GLN A 67 -12.69 16.66 7.95
CA GLN A 67 -12.98 15.24 8.10
C GLN A 67 -11.69 14.41 7.94
N PRO A 68 -11.50 13.34 8.74
CA PRO A 68 -10.34 12.46 8.59
C PRO A 68 -10.21 11.84 7.19
N ALA A 69 -11.35 11.59 6.52
CA ALA A 69 -11.41 11.01 5.18
C ALA A 69 -10.77 11.90 4.09
N ASP A 70 -10.58 13.18 4.36
CA ASP A 70 -9.92 14.12 3.45
C ASP A 70 -8.40 13.95 3.42
N SER A 71 -7.84 13.13 4.34
CA SER A 71 -6.40 12.85 4.36
C SER A 71 -5.94 12.19 3.05
N VAL A 72 -4.74 12.55 2.62
CA VAL A 72 -4.07 11.94 1.45
C VAL A 72 -3.98 10.41 1.60
N LEU A 73 -3.93 9.90 2.83
CA LEU A 73 -3.88 8.46 3.11
C LEU A 73 -5.14 7.75 2.60
N PHE A 74 -6.31 8.37 2.71
CA PHE A 74 -7.56 7.77 2.25
C PHE A 74 -7.87 8.09 0.79
N SER A 75 -7.02 8.89 0.14
CA SER A 75 -7.16 9.18 -1.27
C SER A 75 -7.16 7.88 -2.09
N LYS A 76 -7.92 7.91 -3.19
CA LYS A 76 -8.01 6.82 -4.16
C LYS A 76 -6.63 6.34 -4.64
N ASN A 77 -5.61 7.19 -4.59
CA ASN A 77 -4.26 6.95 -5.09
C ASN A 77 -3.28 6.43 -4.02
N PHE A 78 -3.72 6.28 -2.76
CA PHE A 78 -2.86 5.81 -1.66
C PHE A 78 -3.21 4.37 -1.27
N PHE A 79 -4.21 4.12 -0.41
CA PHE A 79 -4.54 2.75 0.00
C PHE A 79 -5.69 2.12 -0.79
N MET A 80 -6.52 2.92 -1.47
CA MET A 80 -7.81 2.44 -1.99
C MET A 80 -7.85 1.87 -3.41
N ASN A 81 -6.87 2.10 -4.31
CA ASN A 81 -6.94 1.57 -5.69
C ASN A 81 -5.70 0.88 -6.25
N ALA A 82 -4.77 0.38 -5.43
CA ALA A 82 -3.65 -0.43 -5.93
C ALA A 82 -4.05 -1.85 -6.44
N ILE A 83 -5.30 -2.04 -6.86
CA ILE A 83 -5.76 -3.19 -7.65
C ILE A 83 -6.24 -2.63 -8.99
N PRO A 84 -5.54 -2.90 -10.11
CA PRO A 84 -6.11 -2.69 -11.43
C PRO A 84 -7.43 -3.48 -11.48
N ARG A 85 -8.53 -2.79 -11.74
CA ARG A 85 -9.90 -3.35 -11.88
C ARG A 85 -10.04 -4.50 -12.90
N ARG A 86 -8.95 -4.95 -13.53
CA ARG A 86 -8.92 -6.01 -14.55
C ARG A 86 -9.03 -7.45 -14.02
N ARG A 87 -8.91 -7.72 -12.71
CA ARG A 87 -9.03 -9.10 -12.18
C ARG A 87 -10.40 -9.53 -11.65
N ARG A 88 -11.44 -8.69 -11.78
CA ARG A 88 -12.82 -9.04 -11.32
C ARG A 88 -13.77 -9.53 -12.42
N ARG A 89 -13.25 -9.91 -13.59
CA ARG A 89 -14.00 -10.56 -14.68
C ARG A 89 -13.30 -11.83 -15.17
N ARG A 90 -13.09 -12.82 -14.30
CA ARG A 90 -12.85 -14.23 -14.70
C ARG A 90 -13.20 -15.10 -13.51
N ARG A 91 -14.50 -15.40 -13.37
CA ARG A 91 -15.13 -16.52 -12.61
C ARG A 91 -16.65 -16.30 -12.50
N VAL A 92 -17.29 -15.89 -13.60
CA VAL A 92 -18.75 -16.02 -13.77
C VAL A 92 -18.92 -16.59 -15.16
N GLY A 93 -18.97 -17.92 -15.24
CA GLY A 93 -19.05 -18.64 -16.51
C GLY A 93 -18.11 -19.84 -16.56
N GLU A 94 -18.31 -20.81 -15.66
CA GLU A 94 -17.89 -22.22 -15.85
C GLU A 94 -18.44 -23.05 -14.69
N LYS A 95 -19.78 -23.14 -14.61
CA LYS A 95 -20.46 -24.24 -13.92
C LYS A 95 -21.85 -24.45 -14.51
N LYS A 96 -21.88 -24.79 -15.80
CA LYS A 96 -23.01 -25.43 -16.48
C LYS A 96 -22.45 -26.23 -17.65
N MET A 97 -21.90 -27.39 -17.33
CA MET A 97 -21.70 -28.51 -18.25
C MET A 97 -21.16 -29.67 -17.43
N ARG A 98 -22.09 -30.50 -16.94
CA ARG A 98 -21.98 -31.92 -16.59
C ARG A 98 -23.23 -32.28 -15.79
N GLU A 99 -24.35 -32.30 -16.49
CA GLU A 99 -25.42 -33.25 -16.21
C GLU A 99 -25.40 -34.20 -17.40
N THR A 100 -24.96 -35.42 -17.13
CA THR A 100 -25.29 -36.64 -17.87
C THR A 100 -26.22 -37.41 -16.96
#